data_AF-A0AB35KDW8-F1
#
_entry.id   AF-A0AB35KDW8-F1
#
_cell.length_a   1.000
_cell.length_b   1.000
_cell.length_c   1.000
_cell.angle_alpha   90.00
_cell.angle_beta   90.00
_cell.angle_gamma   90.00
#
_symmetry.space_group_name_H-M   'P 1'
#
loop_
_entity.id
_entity.type
_entity.pdbx_description
1 polymer ?
#
loop_
_entity_poly.entity_id
_entity_poly.type
_entity_poly.pdbx_seq_one_letter_code
_entity_poly.pdbx_strand_id
1 'polypeptide(L)'
;MGLDQYFEIQKKRSEKELEEEIRRIFIDEQPSDQEIENMLYFTNELAYFRKFNALQNYFEKKFNLDNCEKVIMEDYIYEDLLDRTTKVLNAHQQKTQTEAEEIAIKLLPNTEGFFYGSQEYDEYYYEDVEKLIDDLQRMKKMELDDDEDIIYTCWY
;
A
#
# COMPACT_ATOMS: atom_id res chain seq x y z
N MET A 1 -7.50 5.65 -16.79
CA MET A 1 -7.38 5.07 -15.44
C MET A 1 -5.95 4.56 -15.30
N GLY A 2 -5.39 4.52 -14.10
CA GLY A 2 -4.02 4.07 -13.87
C GLY A 2 -3.90 3.53 -12.45
N LEU A 3 -2.80 2.87 -12.15
CA LEU A 3 -2.50 2.31 -10.83
C LEU A 3 -2.34 3.39 -9.74
N ASP A 4 -3.29 3.41 -8.81
CA ASP A 4 -3.29 4.20 -7.59
C ASP A 4 -3.11 3.25 -6.40
N GLN A 5 -2.18 3.55 -5.50
CA GLN A 5 -1.77 2.67 -4.40
C GLN A 5 -1.76 3.44 -3.10
N TYR A 6 -2.34 2.85 -2.06
CA TYR A 6 -2.56 3.50 -0.78
C TYR A 6 -2.06 2.62 0.36
N PHE A 7 -1.43 3.25 1.33
CA PHE A 7 -1.35 2.74 2.68
C PHE A 7 -2.29 3.55 3.54
N GLU A 8 -3.16 2.89 4.28
CA GLU A 8 -4.20 3.53 5.08
C GLU A 8 -4.18 2.96 6.49
N ILE A 9 -4.41 3.78 7.50
CA ILE A 9 -4.85 3.27 8.80
C ILE A 9 -6.34 3.00 8.71
N GLN A 10 -6.75 1.80 9.08
CA GLN A 10 -8.12 1.32 9.11
C GLN A 10 -8.52 1.11 10.57
N LYS A 11 -9.50 1.89 11.04
CA LYS A 11 -10.09 1.74 12.38
C LYS A 11 -11.46 1.09 12.29
N LYS A 12 -11.71 0.05 13.08
CA LYS A 12 -13.04 -0.55 13.18
C LYS A 12 -13.95 0.33 14.05
N ARG A 13 -15.13 0.67 13.55
CA ARG A 13 -16.13 1.39 14.34
C ARG A 13 -16.64 0.53 15.48
N SER A 14 -16.87 1.15 16.62
CA SER A 14 -17.70 0.54 17.66
C SER A 14 -19.13 0.33 17.16
N GLU A 15 -19.86 -0.61 17.76
CA GLU A 15 -21.26 -0.88 17.42
C GLU A 15 -22.12 0.39 17.47
N LYS A 16 -21.88 1.23 18.49
CA LYS A 16 -22.57 2.52 18.64
C LYS A 16 -22.25 3.49 17.51
N GLU A 17 -20.98 3.64 17.12
CA GLU A 17 -20.59 4.53 16.01
C GLU A 17 -21.14 4.06 14.67
N LEU A 18 -21.18 2.74 14.45
CA LEU A 18 -21.77 2.15 13.25
C LEU A 18 -23.29 2.41 13.20
N GLU A 19 -24.00 2.19 14.31
CA GLU A 19 -25.43 2.47 14.38
C GLU A 19 -25.75 3.96 14.14
N GLU A 20 -24.94 4.86 14.70
CA GLU A 20 -25.10 6.30 14.49
C GLU A 20 -24.86 6.68 13.02
N GLU A 21 -23.86 6.09 12.36
CA GLU A 21 -23.55 6.35 10.96
C GLU A 21 -24.65 5.79 10.02
N ILE A 22 -25.12 4.58 10.28
CA ILE A 22 -26.24 3.98 9.54
C ILE A 22 -27.46 4.89 9.62
N ARG A 23 -27.84 5.34 10.82
CA ARG A 23 -29.01 6.24 11.00
C ARG A 23 -28.85 7.60 10.33
N ARG A 24 -27.61 8.07 10.14
CA ARG A 24 -27.32 9.34 9.45
C ARG A 24 -27.49 9.22 7.93
N ILE A 25 -27.03 8.11 7.35
CA ILE A 25 -27.03 7.89 5.90
C ILE A 25 -28.37 7.30 5.44
N PHE A 26 -28.88 6.31 6.16
CA PHE A 26 -30.09 5.56 5.84
C PHE A 26 -31.25 6.02 6.73
N ILE A 27 -32.02 6.99 6.24
CA ILE A 27 -33.12 7.61 6.98
C ILE A 27 -34.41 6.79 6.84
N ASP A 28 -34.76 6.41 5.61
CA ASP A 28 -36.03 5.75 5.27
C ASP A 28 -35.84 4.38 4.60
N GLU A 29 -34.60 3.94 4.44
CA GLU A 29 -34.22 2.69 3.76
C GLU A 29 -33.37 1.81 4.67
N GLN A 30 -33.35 0.50 4.39
CA GLN A 30 -32.46 -0.42 5.11
C GLN A 30 -31.19 -0.62 4.27
N PRO A 31 -29.99 -0.43 4.85
CA PRO A 31 -28.75 -0.71 4.15
C PRO A 31 -28.63 -2.21 3.87
N SER A 32 -28.00 -2.56 2.75
CA SER A 32 -27.56 -3.92 2.46
C SER A 32 -26.38 -4.33 3.35
N ASP A 33 -26.16 -5.63 3.48
CA ASP A 33 -25.03 -6.17 4.25
C ASP A 33 -23.67 -5.61 3.76
N GLN A 34 -23.53 -5.42 2.45
CA GLN A 34 -22.32 -4.86 1.85
C GLN A 34 -22.12 -3.38 2.22
N GLU A 35 -23.19 -2.59 2.29
CA GLU A 35 -23.12 -1.19 2.72
C GLU A 35 -22.75 -1.09 4.20
N ILE A 36 -23.31 -1.96 5.05
CA ILE A 36 -22.94 -2.06 6.47
C ILE A 36 -21.46 -2.42 6.60
N GLU A 37 -20.98 -3.39 5.83
CA GLU A 37 -19.56 -3.78 5.84
C GLU A 37 -18.65 -2.63 5.40
N ASN A 38 -19.05 -1.87 4.37
CA ASN A 38 -18.29 -0.69 3.91
C ASN A 38 -18.26 0.43 4.95
N MET A 39 -19.31 0.55 5.78
CA MET A 39 -19.38 1.53 6.87
C MET A 39 -18.66 1.08 8.14
N LEU A 40 -18.37 -0.22 8.27
CA LEU A 40 -17.78 -0.82 9.48
C LEU A 40 -16.42 -0.23 9.82
N TYR A 41 -15.68 0.25 8.82
CA TYR A 41 -14.35 0.78 8.97
C TYR A 41 -14.28 2.24 8.55
N PHE A 42 -13.46 2.99 9.28
CA PHE A 42 -12.98 4.30 8.87
C PHE A 42 -11.54 4.14 8.38
N THR A 43 -11.20 4.74 7.23
CA THR A 43 -9.83 4.75 6.73
C THR A 43 -9.29 6.17 6.65
N ASN A 44 -7.99 6.32 6.93
CA ASN A 44 -7.23 7.54 6.70
C ASN A 44 -5.96 7.21 5.93
N GLU A 45 -5.70 7.96 4.86
CA GLU A 45 -4.48 7.82 4.07
C GLU A 45 -3.24 8.13 4.91
N LEU A 46 -2.31 7.18 4.95
CA LEU A 46 -0.98 7.36 5.51
C LEU A 46 0.04 7.65 4.43
N ALA A 47 -0.05 6.99 3.28
CA ALA A 47 0.84 7.19 2.15
C ALA A 47 0.15 6.85 0.83
N TYR A 48 0.56 7.56 -0.23
CA TYR A 48 0.06 7.36 -1.58
C TYR A 48 1.21 7.19 -2.57
N PHE A 49 1.04 6.30 -3.55
CA PHE A 49 1.93 6.11 -4.67
C PHE A 49 1.15 6.07 -5.99
N ARG A 50 1.69 6.73 -7.00
CA ARG A 50 1.09 6.79 -8.32
C ARG A 50 1.93 6.00 -9.31
N LYS A 51 1.38 4.87 -9.77
CA LYS A 51 2.03 4.00 -10.77
C LYS A 51 3.40 3.49 -10.34
N PHE A 52 3.57 3.19 -9.06
CA PHE A 52 4.80 2.55 -8.57
C PHE A 52 4.70 1.04 -8.80
N ASN A 53 5.02 0.65 -10.04
CA ASN A 53 4.81 -0.71 -10.55
C ASN A 53 5.53 -1.78 -9.70
N ALA A 54 6.73 -1.48 -9.21
CA ALA A 54 7.48 -2.45 -8.42
C ALA A 54 6.87 -2.75 -7.05
N LEU A 55 6.22 -1.74 -6.43
CA LEU A 55 5.44 -1.96 -5.22
C LEU A 55 4.21 -2.84 -5.50
N GLN A 56 3.52 -2.59 -6.62
CA GLN A 56 2.38 -3.43 -7.01
C GLN A 56 2.81 -4.87 -7.28
N ASN A 57 3.91 -5.06 -8.01
CA ASN A 57 4.47 -6.38 -8.28
C ASN A 57 4.79 -7.15 -6.98
N TYR A 58 5.32 -6.46 -5.96
CA TYR A 58 5.60 -7.07 -4.67
C TYR A 58 4.33 -7.68 -4.05
N PHE A 59 3.25 -6.90 -3.97
CA PHE A 59 2.00 -7.36 -3.37
C PHE A 59 1.30 -8.44 -4.21
N GLU A 60 1.25 -8.28 -5.55
CA GLU A 60 0.67 -9.29 -6.45
C GLU A 60 1.38 -10.63 -6.34
N LYS A 61 2.72 -10.65 -6.34
CA LYS A 61 3.48 -11.91 -6.27
C LYS A 61 3.38 -12.60 -4.93
N LYS A 62 3.26 -11.83 -3.84
CA LYS A 62 3.27 -12.38 -2.48
C LYS A 62 1.89 -12.81 -2.01
N PHE A 63 0.84 -12.09 -2.41
CA PHE A 63 -0.52 -12.28 -1.90
C PHE A 63 -1.54 -12.71 -2.96
N ASN A 64 -1.15 -12.77 -4.25
CA ASN A 64 -2.07 -13.02 -5.37
C ASN A 64 -3.26 -12.05 -5.31
N LEU A 65 -2.95 -10.77 -5.16
CA LEU A 65 -3.90 -9.69 -4.90
C LEU A 65 -4.74 -9.38 -6.15
N ASP A 66 -6.05 -9.44 -6.02
CA ASP A 66 -6.99 -8.89 -7.02
C ASP A 66 -7.21 -7.38 -6.78
N ASN A 67 -7.79 -6.69 -7.77
CA ASN A 67 -8.08 -5.26 -7.68
C ASN A 67 -9.00 -4.95 -6.49
N CYS A 68 -8.71 -3.86 -5.76
CA CYS A 68 -9.42 -3.43 -4.55
C CYS A 68 -9.32 -4.39 -3.33
N GLU A 69 -8.50 -5.44 -3.37
CA GLU A 69 -8.26 -6.26 -2.19
C GLU A 69 -7.35 -5.55 -1.17
N LYS A 70 -7.57 -5.86 0.11
CA LYS A 70 -6.85 -5.26 1.24
C LYS A 70 -5.81 -6.24 1.76
N VAL A 71 -4.59 -5.75 2.00
CA VAL A 71 -3.54 -6.51 2.70
C VAL A 71 -3.23 -5.81 4.01
N ILE A 72 -3.41 -6.50 5.15
CA ILE A 72 -2.97 -6.00 6.45
C ILE A 72 -1.43 -6.01 6.47
N MET A 73 -0.84 -4.87 6.83
CA MET A 73 0.59 -4.67 6.93
C MET A 73 1.14 -5.32 8.19
N GLU A 74 1.35 -6.62 8.11
CA GLU A 74 1.99 -7.40 9.16
C GLU A 74 3.49 -7.08 9.29
N ASP A 75 4.05 -7.35 10.46
CA ASP A 75 5.45 -7.02 10.79
C ASP A 75 6.46 -7.57 9.76
N TYR A 76 6.23 -8.80 9.28
CA TYR A 76 7.09 -9.45 8.29
C TYR A 76 7.02 -8.79 6.91
N ILE A 77 5.94 -8.06 6.60
CA ILE A 77 5.80 -7.31 5.34
C ILE A 77 6.68 -6.07 5.42
N TYR A 78 6.61 -5.32 6.53
CA TYR A 78 7.49 -4.17 6.75
C TYR A 78 8.96 -4.55 6.68
N GLU A 79 9.36 -5.63 7.36
CA GLU A 79 10.75 -6.07 7.40
C GLU A 79 11.28 -6.47 6.02
N ASP A 80 10.50 -7.24 5.25
CA ASP A 80 10.89 -7.69 3.91
C ASP A 80 10.91 -6.53 2.90
N LEU A 81 9.92 -5.63 2.93
CA LEU A 81 9.94 -4.44 2.08
C LEU A 81 11.11 -3.52 2.42
N LEU A 82 11.32 -3.20 3.70
CA LEU A 82 12.43 -2.34 4.14
C LEU A 82 13.79 -2.92 3.77
N ASP A 83 13.99 -4.24 3.93
CA ASP A 83 15.23 -4.90 3.55
C ASP A 83 15.50 -4.79 2.04
N ARG A 84 14.48 -5.06 1.21
CA ARG A 84 14.60 -4.97 -0.25
C ARG A 84 14.86 -3.54 -0.72
N THR A 85 14.03 -2.59 -0.30
CA THR A 85 14.13 -1.19 -0.72
C THR A 85 15.45 -0.58 -0.27
N THR A 86 15.88 -0.84 0.97
CA THR A 86 17.18 -0.36 1.48
C THR A 86 18.35 -0.91 0.68
N LYS A 87 18.32 -2.19 0.28
CA LYS A 87 19.37 -2.76 -0.58
C LYS A 87 19.39 -2.15 -1.97
N VAL A 88 18.21 -1.88 -2.55
CA VAL A 88 18.08 -1.20 -3.85
C VAL A 88 18.61 0.22 -3.77
N LEU A 89 18.19 1.01 -2.79
CA LEU A 89 18.61 2.41 -2.64
C LEU A 89 20.13 2.51 -2.37
N ASN A 90 20.68 1.65 -1.50
CA ASN A 90 22.12 1.60 -1.27
C ASN A 90 22.91 1.26 -2.55
N ALA A 91 22.39 0.35 -3.39
CA ALA A 91 23.03 0.03 -4.65
C ALA A 91 23.03 1.24 -5.60
N HIS A 92 21.91 1.96 -5.70
CA HIS A 92 21.80 3.18 -6.48
C HIS A 92 22.79 4.27 -6.04
N GLN A 93 22.96 4.44 -4.73
CA GLN A 93 23.86 5.47 -4.18
C GLN A 93 25.36 5.13 -4.28
N GLN A 94 25.72 3.84 -4.32
CA GLN A 94 27.12 3.41 -4.15
C GLN A 94 27.72 2.73 -5.39
N LYS A 95 26.90 2.30 -6.35
CA LYS A 95 27.33 1.53 -7.51
C LYS A 95 27.08 2.27 -8.81
N THR A 96 27.54 1.68 -9.92
CA THR A 96 27.16 2.17 -11.25
C THR A 96 25.66 1.96 -11.48
N GLN A 97 25.07 2.79 -12.36
CA GLN A 97 23.65 2.69 -12.71
C GLN A 97 23.26 1.27 -13.16
N THR A 98 24.09 0.62 -13.99
CA THR A 98 23.84 -0.75 -14.47
C THR A 98 23.82 -1.77 -13.33
N GLU A 99 24.76 -1.69 -12.39
CA GLU A 99 24.79 -2.61 -11.23
C GLU A 99 23.62 -2.36 -10.26
N ALA A 100 23.21 -1.10 -10.09
CA ALA A 100 22.05 -0.75 -9.28
C ALA A 100 20.76 -1.30 -9.90
N GLU A 101 20.60 -1.15 -11.21
CA GLU A 101 19.46 -1.67 -11.97
C GLU A 101 19.38 -3.21 -11.89
N GLU A 102 20.50 -3.93 -12.05
CA GLU A 102 20.53 -5.39 -11.88
C GLU A 102 20.04 -5.83 -10.49
N ILE A 103 20.36 -5.05 -9.45
CA ILE A 103 19.91 -5.31 -8.08
C ILE A 103 18.43 -4.97 -7.93
N ALA A 104 17.97 -3.85 -8.49
CA ALA A 104 16.56 -3.46 -8.48
C ALA A 104 15.68 -4.52 -9.16
N ILE A 105 16.04 -4.96 -10.36
CA ILE A 105 15.38 -6.05 -11.10
C ILE A 105 15.27 -7.32 -10.25
N LYS A 106 16.30 -7.63 -9.46
CA LYS A 106 16.30 -8.85 -8.66
C LYS A 106 15.48 -8.74 -7.37
N LEU A 107 15.51 -7.59 -6.71
CA LEU A 107 14.96 -7.43 -5.36
C LEU A 107 13.57 -6.80 -5.33
N LEU A 108 13.31 -5.86 -6.23
CA LEU A 108 12.08 -5.10 -6.34
C LEU A 108 11.76 -4.81 -7.83
N PRO A 109 11.51 -5.85 -8.65
CA PRO A 109 11.28 -5.65 -10.08
C PRO A 109 9.98 -4.90 -10.37
N ASN A 110 10.00 -4.08 -11.42
CA ASN A 110 8.80 -3.58 -12.07
C ASN A 110 7.95 -4.73 -12.66
N THR A 111 6.65 -4.47 -12.86
CA THR A 111 5.72 -5.38 -13.56
C THR A 111 5.09 -4.68 -14.77
N GLU A 112 4.64 -5.47 -15.75
CA GLU A 112 3.94 -5.03 -16.96
C GLU A 112 2.43 -5.01 -16.72
N GLY A 113 1.73 -4.03 -17.30
CA GLY A 113 0.28 -3.97 -17.23
C GLY A 113 -0.30 -2.79 -17.98
N PHE A 114 -1.54 -2.94 -18.45
CA PHE A 114 -2.22 -1.91 -19.25
C PHE A 114 -2.42 -0.59 -18.49
N PHE A 115 -2.51 -0.65 -17.17
CA PHE A 115 -2.75 0.51 -16.29
C PHE A 115 -1.47 1.01 -15.59
N TYR A 116 -0.33 0.40 -15.89
CA TYR A 116 0.91 0.57 -15.14
C TYR A 116 1.81 1.65 -15.77
N GLY A 117 2.74 2.19 -14.97
CA GLY A 117 3.65 3.29 -15.34
C GLY A 117 4.87 2.85 -16.14
N SER A 118 5.91 3.71 -16.13
CA SER A 118 7.22 3.37 -16.70
C SER A 118 7.79 2.10 -16.08
N GLN A 119 8.60 1.39 -16.84
CA GLN A 119 9.33 0.21 -16.36
C GLN A 119 10.82 0.46 -16.22
N GLU A 120 11.24 1.68 -16.53
CA GLU A 120 12.63 2.12 -16.40
C GLU A 120 13.02 2.18 -14.92
N TYR A 121 14.26 1.81 -14.63
CA TYR A 121 14.88 1.97 -13.31
C TYR A 121 15.65 3.29 -13.29
N ASP A 122 14.93 4.37 -13.54
CA ASP A 122 15.45 5.74 -13.62
C ASP A 122 15.37 6.46 -12.27
N GLU A 123 15.66 7.77 -12.25
CA GLU A 123 15.62 8.59 -11.04
C GLU A 123 14.24 8.55 -10.36
N TYR A 124 13.15 8.52 -11.13
CA TYR A 124 11.78 8.46 -10.57
C TYR A 124 11.52 7.14 -9.85
N TYR A 125 11.99 6.01 -10.40
CA TYR A 125 11.91 4.73 -9.70
C TYR A 125 12.62 4.78 -8.34
N TYR A 126 13.83 5.35 -8.27
CA TYR A 126 14.58 5.40 -7.02
C TYR A 126 14.03 6.42 -6.01
N GLU A 127 13.44 7.52 -6.49
CA GLU A 127 12.69 8.46 -5.65
C GLU A 127 11.47 7.78 -4.99
N ASP A 128 10.72 6.97 -5.74
CA ASP A 128 9.61 6.17 -5.19
C ASP A 128 10.09 5.14 -4.17
N VAL A 129 11.25 4.50 -4.41
CA VAL A 129 11.88 3.57 -3.45
C VAL A 129 12.29 4.28 -2.17
N GLU A 130 12.91 5.46 -2.25
CA GLU A 130 13.30 6.26 -1.09
C GLU A 130 12.08 6.71 -0.29
N LYS A 131 11.06 7.26 -0.98
CA LYS A 131 9.79 7.64 -0.36
C LYS A 131 9.12 6.45 0.35
N LEU A 132 9.14 5.26 -0.26
CA LEU A 132 8.59 4.06 0.35
C LEU A 132 9.33 3.66 1.62
N ILE A 133 10.66 3.79 1.68
CA ILE A 133 11.43 3.54 2.91
C ILE A 133 10.97 4.48 4.02
N ASP A 134 10.87 5.78 3.75
CA ASP A 134 10.47 6.79 4.73
C ASP A 134 9.05 6.52 5.25
N ASP A 135 8.11 6.23 4.35
CA ASP A 135 6.73 5.92 4.70
C ASP A 135 6.63 4.63 5.54
N LEU A 136 7.33 3.56 5.16
CA LEU A 136 7.36 2.30 5.92
C LEU A 136 7.97 2.47 7.31
N GLN A 137 9.06 3.22 7.43
CA GLN A 137 9.69 3.49 8.72
C GLN A 137 8.81 4.35 9.63
N ARG A 138 8.08 5.32 9.07
CA ARG A 138 7.13 6.13 9.82
C ARG A 138 5.96 5.28 10.30
N MET A 139 5.38 4.47 9.42
CA MET A 139 4.26 3.59 9.74
C MET A 139 4.61 2.54 10.80
N LYS A 140 5.76 1.87 10.70
CA LYS A 140 6.22 0.86 11.70
C LYS A 140 6.46 1.44 13.10
N LYS A 141 6.59 2.76 13.23
CA LYS A 141 6.76 3.45 14.52
C LYS A 141 5.43 3.92 15.13
N MET A 142 4.32 3.77 14.42
CA MET A 142 3.00 4.15 14.94
C MET A 142 2.58 3.16 16.02
N GLU A 143 2.02 3.68 17.11
CA GLU A 143 1.31 2.88 18.10
C GLU A 143 -0.14 2.77 17.61
N LEU A 144 -0.60 1.54 17.37
CA LEU A 144 -1.96 1.24 16.93
C LEU A 144 -2.79 0.78 18.13
N ASP A 145 -4.04 1.20 18.19
CA ASP A 145 -5.02 0.63 19.10
C ASP A 145 -5.41 -0.80 18.66
N ASP A 146 -5.99 -1.60 19.57
CA ASP A 146 -6.44 -2.99 19.26
C ASP A 146 -7.49 -3.07 18.13
N ASP A 147 -8.13 -1.94 17.79
CA ASP A 147 -9.13 -1.80 16.73
C ASP A 147 -8.59 -1.13 15.46
N GLU A 148 -7.27 -0.97 15.37
CA GLU A 148 -6.58 -0.30 14.27
C GLU A 148 -5.57 -1.22 13.57
N ASP A 149 -5.66 -1.25 12.24
CA ASP A 149 -4.70 -1.93 11.38
C ASP A 149 -4.17 -0.95 10.34
N ILE A 150 -2.93 -1.12 9.89
CA ILE A 150 -2.46 -0.47 8.66
C ILE A 150 -2.67 -1.43 7.50
N ILE A 151 -3.27 -0.97 6.42
CA ILE A 151 -3.57 -1.78 5.24
C ILE A 151 -2.91 -1.18 3.99
N TYR A 152 -2.55 -2.05 3.06
CA TYR A 152 -2.26 -1.69 1.67
C TYR A 152 -3.47 -1.99 0.79
N THR A 153 -3.81 -1.06 -0.11
CA THR A 153 -4.84 -1.21 -1.13
C THR A 153 -4.36 -0.63 -2.46
N CYS A 154 -4.91 -1.13 -3.56
CA CYS A 154 -4.65 -0.59 -4.90
C CYS A 154 -5.90 -0.55 -5.76
N TRP A 155 -5.92 0.39 -6.71
CA TRP A 155 -6.98 0.58 -7.69
C TRP A 155 -6.41 0.80 -9.09
N TYR A 156 -6.90 0.05 -10.08
CA TYR A 156 -6.58 0.22 -11.51
C TYR A 156 -7.68 -0.28 -12.44
#